data_AF-A0A8H3GZ14-F1
#
_entry.id   AF-A0A8H3GZ14-F1
#
_cell.length_a   1.000
_cell.length_b   1.000
_cell.length_c   1.000
_cell.angle_alpha   90.00
_cell.angle_beta   90.00
_cell.angle_gamma   90.00
#
_symmetry.space_group_name_H-M   'P 1'
#
loop_
_entity.id
_entity.type
_entity.pdbx_description
1 polymer ?
#
loop_
_entity_poly.entity_id
_entity_poly.type
_entity_poly.pdbx_seq_one_letter_code
_entity_poly.pdbx_strand_id
1 'polypeptide(L)'
;MQLSAEEILALYKFSQDLARSAGAIILQGSKAILEQKGQEDHGVNEKKNAVDLVTEWDVRVEEYVKDKIKESYPDFSFIGEESYSAGEQNPITDVPTFCVDPIGKWDHKLRTWVPTNCIMV
;
A
#
# COMPACT_ATOMS: atom_id res chain seq x y z
N MET A 1 19.48 11.39 10.20
CA MET A 1 18.49 11.81 11.22
C MET A 1 18.36 10.68 12.23
N GLN A 2 18.38 10.97 13.53
CA GLN A 2 18.23 9.93 14.56
C GLN A 2 16.92 10.17 15.31
N LEU A 3 15.97 9.25 15.16
CA LEU A 3 14.67 9.31 15.81
C LEU A 3 14.80 8.98 17.31
N SER A 4 14.13 9.76 18.15
CA SER A 4 13.98 9.48 19.57
C SER A 4 13.03 8.31 19.83
N ALA A 5 13.08 7.73 21.03
CA ALA A 5 12.18 6.63 21.40
C ALA A 5 10.69 7.03 21.35
N GLU A 6 10.38 8.29 21.67
CA GLU A 6 9.01 8.82 21.60
C GLU A 6 8.52 8.96 20.16
N GLU A 7 9.38 9.44 19.25
CA GLU A 7 9.05 9.52 17.82
C GLU A 7 8.86 8.14 17.20
N ILE A 8 9.68 7.16 17.59
CA ILE A 8 9.53 5.76 17.15
C ILE A 8 8.18 5.20 17.62
N LEU A 9 7.78 5.46 18.87
CA LEU A 9 6.49 5.00 19.39
C LEU A 9 5.30 5.67 18.67
N ALA A 10 5.44 6.95 18.35
CA ALA A 10 4.44 7.69 17.59
C ALA A 10 4.30 7.14 16.16
N LEU A 11 5.43 6.91 15.47
CA LEU A 11 5.46 6.29 14.13
C LEU A 11 4.85 4.90 14.14
N TYR A 12 5.16 4.09 15.15
CA TYR A 12 4.59 2.76 15.30
C TYR A 12 3.07 2.80 15.45
N LYS A 13 2.57 3.67 16.35
CA LYS A 13 1.13 3.84 16.55
C LYS A 13 0.42 4.35 15.29
N PHE A 14 1.01 5.35 14.63
CA PHE A 14 0.54 5.85 13.35
C PHE A 14 0.43 4.74 12.31
N SER A 15 1.49 3.94 12.16
CA SER A 15 1.54 2.82 11.20
C SER A 15 0.45 1.79 11.48
N GLN A 16 0.20 1.46 12.75
CA GLN A 16 -0.89 0.54 13.13
C GLN A 16 -2.28 1.10 12.77
N ASP A 17 -2.53 2.38 13.04
CA ASP A 17 -3.81 3.01 12.77
C ASP A 17 -4.04 3.18 11.26
N LEU A 18 -2.96 3.46 10.51
CA LEU A 18 -2.99 3.52 9.06
C LEU A 18 -3.29 2.16 8.44
N ALA A 19 -2.60 1.10 8.89
CA ALA A 19 -2.84 -0.26 8.44
C ALA A 19 -4.27 -0.75 8.69
N ARG A 20 -4.87 -0.41 9.85
CA ARG A 20 -6.29 -0.71 10.13
C ARG A 20 -7.23 0.01 9.16
N SER A 21 -6.94 1.27 8.87
CA SER A 21 -7.76 2.09 7.97
C SER A 21 -7.65 1.61 6.52
N ALA A 22 -6.44 1.26 6.07
CA ALA A 22 -6.19 0.59 4.79
C ALA A 22 -6.95 -0.75 4.71
N GLY A 23 -6.92 -1.55 5.77
CA GLY A 23 -7.68 -2.80 5.88
C GLY A 23 -9.19 -2.62 5.65
N ALA A 24 -9.78 -1.51 6.09
CA ALA A 24 -11.18 -1.22 5.83
C ALA A 24 -11.47 -0.97 4.33
N ILE A 25 -10.52 -0.37 3.60
CA ILE A 25 -10.62 -0.16 2.14
C ILE A 25 -10.49 -1.50 1.41
N ILE A 26 -9.54 -2.34 1.82
CA ILE A 26 -9.36 -3.69 1.27
C ILE A 26 -10.64 -4.53 1.43
N LEU A 27 -11.29 -4.45 2.60
CA LEU A 27 -12.56 -5.15 2.84
C LEU A 27 -13.69 -4.64 1.93
N GLN A 28 -13.74 -3.34 1.64
CA GLN A 28 -14.70 -2.78 0.67
C GLN A 28 -14.44 -3.34 -0.74
N GLY A 29 -13.17 -3.39 -1.16
CA GLY A 29 -12.80 -3.95 -2.45
C GLY A 29 -13.12 -5.44 -2.58
N SER A 30 -12.79 -6.22 -1.55
CA SER A 30 -13.15 -7.64 -1.48
C SER A 30 -14.66 -7.85 -1.64
N LYS A 31 -15.48 -7.07 -0.93
CA LYS A 31 -16.94 -7.13 -1.05
C LYS A 31 -17.41 -6.76 -2.47
N ALA A 32 -16.88 -5.70 -3.06
CA ALA A 32 -17.23 -5.27 -4.41
C ALA A 32 -16.89 -6.33 -5.47
N ILE A 33 -15.74 -6.99 -5.34
CA ILE A 33 -15.31 -8.09 -6.22
C ILE A 33 -16.28 -9.29 -6.10
N LEU A 34 -16.68 -9.64 -4.87
CA LEU A 34 -17.62 -10.74 -4.63
C LEU A 34 -19.02 -10.44 -5.18
N GLU A 35 -19.51 -9.21 -5.03
CA GLU A 35 -20.80 -8.77 -5.57
C GLU A 35 -20.82 -8.80 -7.11
N GLN A 36 -19.72 -8.41 -7.77
CA GLN A 36 -19.61 -8.51 -9.23
C GLN A 36 -19.56 -9.96 -9.73
N LYS A 37 -18.93 -10.87 -8.99
CA LYS A 37 -18.96 -12.32 -9.29
C LYS A 37 -20.34 -12.95 -9.11
N GLY A 38 -21.15 -12.43 -8.18
CA GLY A 38 -22.53 -12.90 -7.97
C GLY A 38 -23.52 -12.52 -9.09
N GLN A 39 -23.15 -11.62 -9.99
CA GLN A 39 -23.96 -11.15 -11.13
C GLN A 39 -23.57 -11.84 -12.46
N GLU A 40 -23.20 -13.12 -12.38
CA GLU A 40 -22.70 -13.95 -13.49
C GLU A 40 -23.75 -14.35 -14.55
N ASP A 41 -24.94 -13.75 -14.58
CA ASP A 41 -25.91 -13.99 -15.66
C ASP A 41 -26.12 -12.76 -16.54
N HIS A 42 -25.87 -12.95 -17.84
CA HIS A 42 -26.17 -12.07 -18.98
C HIS A 42 -25.22 -10.90 -19.29
N GLY A 43 -24.51 -11.04 -20.41
CA GLY A 43 -24.04 -9.92 -21.23
C GLY A 43 -22.53 -9.86 -21.40
N VAL A 44 -22.05 -10.31 -22.56
CA VAL A 44 -20.69 -10.12 -23.07
C VAL A 44 -20.48 -8.63 -23.31
N ASN A 45 -19.92 -7.93 -22.34
CA ASN A 45 -19.35 -6.60 -22.54
C ASN A 45 -18.25 -6.42 -21.49
N GLU A 46 -16.99 -6.41 -21.95
CA GLU A 46 -15.75 -6.08 -21.22
C GLU A 46 -15.87 -5.98 -19.69
N LYS A 47 -16.05 -7.11 -19.00
CA LYS A 47 -16.01 -7.15 -17.54
C LYS A 47 -14.57 -7.45 -17.11
N LYS A 48 -13.97 -6.55 -16.31
CA LYS A 48 -12.63 -6.72 -15.74
C LYS A 48 -12.53 -8.05 -14.99
N ASN A 49 -11.41 -8.76 -15.14
CA ASN A 49 -11.22 -10.04 -14.45
C ASN A 49 -10.94 -9.77 -12.96
N ALA A 50 -11.11 -10.79 -12.10
CA ALA A 50 -10.84 -10.65 -10.67
C ALA A 50 -9.41 -10.16 -10.36
N VAL A 51 -8.43 -10.45 -11.24
CA VAL A 51 -7.06 -9.96 -11.11
C VAL A 51 -6.99 -8.44 -11.34
N ASP A 52 -7.63 -7.93 -12.39
CA ASP A 52 -7.63 -6.49 -12.71
C ASP A 52 -8.33 -5.67 -11.63
N LEU A 53 -9.38 -6.23 -11.01
CA LEU A 53 -10.07 -5.60 -9.90
C LEU A 53 -9.21 -5.59 -8.64
N VAL A 54 -8.46 -6.66 -8.35
CA VAL A 54 -7.52 -6.69 -7.22
C VAL A 54 -6.50 -5.57 -7.38
N THR A 55 -5.85 -5.47 -8.55
CA THR A 55 -4.88 -4.40 -8.85
C THR A 55 -5.45 -2.99 -8.70
N GLU A 56 -6.73 -2.77 -9.07
CA GLU A 56 -7.38 -1.47 -8.86
C GLU A 56 -7.49 -1.10 -7.37
N TRP A 57 -7.78 -2.09 -6.52
CA TRP A 57 -7.86 -1.87 -5.07
C TRP A 57 -6.48 -1.78 -4.41
N ASP A 58 -5.48 -2.49 -4.93
CA ASP A 58 -4.07 -2.35 -4.52
C ASP A 58 -3.58 -0.90 -4.71
N VAL A 59 -3.74 -0.36 -5.92
CA VAL A 59 -3.39 1.03 -6.26
C VAL A 59 -4.14 2.02 -5.36
N ARG A 60 -5.44 1.82 -5.17
CA ARG A 60 -6.27 2.71 -4.33
C ARG A 60 -5.80 2.75 -2.88
N VAL A 61 -5.43 1.59 -2.33
CA VAL A 61 -4.91 1.49 -0.96
C VAL A 61 -3.54 2.15 -0.88
N GLU A 62 -2.67 1.95 -1.87
CA GLU A 62 -1.36 2.59 -1.91
C GLU A 62 -1.47 4.12 -1.93
N GLU A 63 -2.33 4.67 -2.79
CA GLU A 63 -2.56 6.11 -2.89
C GLU A 63 -3.07 6.68 -1.55
N TYR A 64 -4.03 6.00 -0.92
CA TYR A 64 -4.55 6.39 0.39
C TYR A 64 -3.44 6.41 1.46
N VAL A 65 -2.60 5.38 1.50
CA VAL A 65 -1.49 5.28 2.45
C VAL A 65 -0.44 6.35 2.18
N LYS A 66 -0.06 6.55 0.92
CA LYS A 66 0.87 7.59 0.46
C LYS A 66 0.41 8.99 0.88
N ASP A 67 -0.88 9.30 0.68
CA ASP A 67 -1.46 10.58 1.06
C ASP A 67 -1.42 10.80 2.57
N LYS A 68 -1.78 9.78 3.37
CA LYS A 68 -1.77 9.88 4.84
C LYS A 68 -0.37 10.02 5.41
N ILE A 69 0.60 9.32 4.83
CA ILE A 69 2.02 9.46 5.17
C ILE A 69 2.48 10.88 4.84
N LYS A 70 2.21 11.38 3.63
CA LYS A 70 2.63 12.72 3.20
C LYS A 70 2.00 13.83 4.03
N GLU A 71 0.76 13.65 4.48
CA GLU A 71 0.06 14.58 5.38
C GLU A 71 0.71 14.65 6.77
N SER A 72 1.11 13.50 7.32
CA SER A 72 1.62 13.40 8.70
C SER A 72 3.14 13.54 8.80
N TYR A 73 3.86 13.11 7.78
CA TYR A 73 5.31 13.01 7.68
C TYR A 73 5.79 13.50 6.30
N PRO A 74 5.63 14.80 5.98
CA PRO A 74 5.95 15.34 4.66
C PRO A 74 7.44 15.24 4.28
N ASP A 75 8.33 15.11 5.27
CA ASP A 75 9.77 14.97 5.07
C ASP A 75 10.23 13.51 4.87
N PHE A 76 9.31 12.55 5.01
CA PHE A 76 9.61 11.14 4.79
C PHE A 76 9.47 10.80 3.31
N SER A 77 10.36 9.93 2.83
CA SER A 77 10.23 9.36 1.49
C SER A 77 9.21 8.22 1.49
N PHE A 78 8.72 7.87 0.31
CA PHE A 78 7.74 6.81 0.11
C PHE A 78 8.17 5.90 -1.03
N ILE A 79 8.04 4.59 -0.83
CA ILE A 79 8.21 3.56 -1.84
C ILE A 79 7.02 2.61 -1.70
N GLY A 80 6.22 2.46 -2.76
CA GLY A 80 5.08 1.55 -2.82
C GLY A 80 5.30 0.48 -3.87
N GLU A 81 4.80 -0.74 -3.63
CA GLU A 81 4.88 -1.87 -4.57
C GLU A 81 4.27 -1.55 -5.94
N GLU A 82 3.09 -0.92 -5.95
CA GLU A 82 2.34 -0.63 -7.17
C GLU A 82 2.98 0.50 -7.95
N SER A 83 3.37 1.59 -7.26
CA SER A 83 4.13 2.70 -7.87
C SER A 83 5.45 2.19 -8.47
N TYR A 84 6.16 1.30 -7.76
CA TYR A 84 7.41 0.72 -8.25
C TYR A 84 7.19 -0.15 -9.49
N SER A 85 6.14 -0.99 -9.47
CA SER A 85 5.75 -1.82 -10.62
C SER A 85 5.29 -0.99 -11.82
N ALA A 86 4.75 0.21 -11.58
CA ALA A 86 4.43 1.21 -12.60
C ALA A 86 5.64 2.02 -13.10
N GLY A 87 6.84 1.82 -12.52
CA GLY A 87 8.09 2.43 -12.94
C GLY A 87 8.65 3.52 -12.04
N GLU A 88 8.02 3.84 -10.91
CA GLU A 88 8.53 4.81 -9.91
C GLU A 88 9.62 4.16 -9.04
N GLN A 89 10.81 3.98 -9.62
CA GLN A 89 11.96 3.34 -8.97
C GLN A 89 12.85 4.35 -8.25
N ASN A 90 12.29 5.05 -7.26
CA ASN A 90 13.05 6.05 -6.49
C ASN A 90 14.19 5.37 -5.70
N PRO A 91 15.42 5.91 -5.73
CA PRO A 91 16.53 5.35 -4.97
C PRO A 91 16.28 5.53 -3.47
N ILE A 92 16.62 4.50 -2.70
CA ILE A 92 16.65 4.61 -1.24
C ILE A 92 17.81 5.52 -0.84
N THR A 93 17.53 6.44 0.07
CA THR A 93 18.51 7.40 0.60
C THR A 93 18.58 7.31 2.12
N ASP A 94 19.38 8.16 2.76
CA ASP A 94 19.43 8.27 4.23
C ASP A 94 18.19 8.94 4.83
N VAL A 95 17.26 9.40 4.00
CA VAL A 95 15.96 9.94 4.44
C VAL A 95 15.09 8.79 4.95
N PRO A 96 14.44 8.93 6.13
CA PRO A 96 13.46 7.97 6.59
C PRO A 96 12.40 7.68 5.53
N THR A 97 12.18 6.41 5.23
CA THR A 97 11.35 6.00 4.09
C THR A 97 10.27 5.02 4.55
N PHE A 98 9.02 5.29 4.17
CA PHE A 98 7.94 4.31 4.28
C PHE A 98 7.96 3.40 3.06
N CYS A 99 7.93 2.08 3.30
CA CYS A 99 7.97 1.05 2.29
C CYS A 99 6.68 0.23 2.42
N VAL A 100 5.78 0.35 1.45
CA VAL A 100 4.36 -0.06 1.57
C VAL A 100 4.01 -1.14 0.56
N ASP A 101 3.35 -2.20 1.05
CA ASP A 101 2.72 -3.28 0.26
C ASP A 101 1.22 -3.27 0.59
N PRO A 102 0.35 -2.82 -0.34
CA PRO A 102 -1.08 -2.59 -0.08
C PRO A 102 -1.88 -3.85 0.27
N ILE A 103 -1.61 -4.99 -0.38
CA ILE A 103 -2.28 -6.27 -0.13
C ILE A 103 -1.24 -7.37 -0.22
N GLY A 104 -0.63 -7.68 0.94
CA GLY A 104 0.47 -8.63 1.17
C GLY A 104 0.54 -9.87 0.29
N LYS A 105 0.84 -9.69 -0.98
CA LYS A 105 1.44 -10.66 -1.87
C LYS A 105 2.90 -10.26 -1.91
N TRP A 106 3.56 -10.43 -0.76
CA TRP A 106 5.01 -10.30 -0.58
C TRP A 106 5.72 -11.16 -1.62
N ASP A 107 5.87 -10.64 -2.82
CA ASP A 107 6.48 -11.36 -3.91
C ASP A 107 7.99 -11.39 -3.65
N HIS A 108 8.66 -12.29 -4.36
CA HIS A 108 10.09 -12.50 -4.22
C HIS A 108 10.93 -11.27 -4.64
N LYS A 109 10.33 -10.17 -5.14
CA LYS A 109 11.04 -9.00 -5.65
C LYS A 109 11.44 -8.03 -4.55
N LEU A 110 10.57 -7.76 -3.56
CA LEU A 110 10.88 -6.79 -2.49
C LEU A 110 11.78 -7.35 -1.38
N ARG A 111 11.82 -8.68 -1.20
CA ARG A 111 12.62 -9.35 -0.15
C ARG A 111 14.14 -9.13 -0.25
N THR A 112 14.63 -8.67 -1.40
CA THR A 112 16.05 -8.36 -1.61
C THR A 112 16.40 -6.89 -1.39
N TRP A 113 15.42 -6.02 -1.17
CA TRP A 113 15.58 -4.58 -1.31
C TRP A 113 15.17 -3.72 -0.12
N VAL A 114 14.38 -4.24 0.83
CA VAL A 114 13.98 -3.48 2.04
C VAL A 114 15.18 -3.34 2.98
N PRO A 115 15.82 -2.16 3.10
CA PRO A 115 16.94 -1.92 4.00
C PRO A 115 16.43 -1.58 5.41
N THR A 116 17.35 -1.51 6.37
CA THR A 116 17.08 -1.29 7.80
C THR A 116 16.46 0.07 8.15
N ASN A 117 16.32 0.98 7.18
CA ASN A 117 15.73 2.32 7.32
C ASN A 117 14.27 2.42 6.79
N CYS A 118 13.69 1.32 6.32
CA CYS A 118 12.30 1.26 5.91
C CYS A 118 11.35 1.05 7.10
N ILE A 119 10.26 1.81 7.13
CA ILE A 119 9.08 1.50 7.95
C ILE A 119 8.09 0.75 7.07
N MET A 120 7.83 -0.52 7.41
CA MET A 120 6.86 -1.33 6.68
C MET A 120 5.45 -1.13 7.24
N VAL A 121 4.53 -0.75 6.36
CA VAL A 121 3.09 -0.62 6.64
C VAL A 121 2.35 -1.60 5.75
#